data_AF-A0A2D7VPY7-F1
#
_entry.id   AF-A0A2D7VPY7-F1
#
_cell.length_a   1.000
_cell.length_b   1.000
_cell.length_c   1.000
_cell.angle_alpha   90.00
_cell.angle_beta   90.00
_cell.angle_gamma   90.00
#
_symmetry.space_group_name_H-M   'P 1'
#
loop_
_entity.id
_entity.type
_entity.pdbx_description
1 polymer ?
#
loop_
_entity_poly.entity_id
_entity_poly.type
_entity_poly.pdbx_seq_one_letter_code
_entity_poly.pdbx_strand_id
1 'polypeptide(L)'
;MKPLLKREYERSKKLARELEATGDLSSAFIALERAHILGQRYLIPHIHAHLLMLKIGLKQRDVREIFGQLLRIVATIPGYLLGWVPKGNTGGSNVSALKPMPLPPDLAPVLADYNVWRDVMKRAIIFCVIALCVIASLFIFDARHQSSASALSQYWTSQRFTPISIGESTHRLSVTPVVNFYGEPGFATEAGVSYLVQTDKHTVLFDLGHNRQQAQESPLEQNLQRLDVNTDELDTVFISHFHRDHIGGRTWEEKSSIGFGFNQPALVNTSIFAPIPLSYPGKDVTTIDKPTILMDSLASTGPIPRQLVLGRVDEQALVIHLENKGLVVVVGCGHQTLTALITHIETHFEAPLYALIGDVHFPLETGRLHIAGIDIQRRLASGSGLFSPISKQDVLNDIALMSQKFDIVALGAHDTSDQALVLVEEHFTGEFIPVRAGKPIHFDEFVTRLEEAR
;
A
#
# COMPACT_ATOMS: atom_id res chain seq x y z
N MET A 1 -41.10 7.53 -8.87
CA MET A 1 -42.44 7.04 -9.24
C MET A 1 -43.27 8.22 -9.74
N LYS A 2 -43.99 8.09 -10.86
CA LYS A 2 -44.86 9.18 -11.38
C LYS A 2 -45.93 9.55 -10.33
N PRO A 3 -46.40 10.81 -10.26
CA PRO A 3 -47.35 11.24 -9.23
C PRO A 3 -48.62 10.40 -9.14
N LEU A 4 -49.26 10.07 -10.27
CA LEU A 4 -50.47 9.23 -10.32
C LEU A 4 -50.20 7.81 -9.82
N LEU A 5 -49.10 7.18 -10.26
CA LEU A 5 -48.70 5.85 -9.82
C LEU A 5 -48.37 5.81 -8.33
N LYS A 6 -47.72 6.87 -7.81
CA LYS A 6 -47.45 7.02 -6.37
C LYS A 6 -48.75 7.13 -5.58
N ARG A 7 -49.73 7.90 -6.08
CA ARG A 7 -51.04 8.05 -5.44
C ARG A 7 -51.78 6.71 -5.32
N GLU A 8 -51.83 5.92 -6.39
CA GLU A 8 -52.52 4.62 -6.36
C GLU A 8 -51.77 3.58 -5.51
N TYR A 9 -50.43 3.63 -5.49
CA TYR A 9 -49.62 2.81 -4.60
C TYR A 9 -49.91 3.12 -3.12
N GLU A 10 -49.94 4.40 -2.75
CA GLU A 10 -50.30 4.82 -1.39
C GLU A 10 -51.75 4.48 -1.04
N ARG A 11 -52.69 4.64 -1.98
CA ARG A 11 -54.10 4.25 -1.79
C ARG A 11 -54.24 2.76 -1.48
N SER A 12 -53.54 1.91 -2.24
CA SER A 12 -53.58 0.45 -2.04
C SER A 12 -53.01 0.05 -0.68
N LYS A 13 -51.91 0.65 -0.25
CA LYS A 13 -51.37 0.45 1.11
C LYS A 13 -52.29 0.97 2.20
N LYS A 14 -52.95 2.12 2.00
CA LYS A 14 -53.89 2.68 2.97
C LYS A 14 -55.08 1.73 3.17
N LEU A 15 -55.67 1.25 2.07
CA LEU A 15 -56.75 0.26 2.10
C LEU A 15 -56.30 -1.02 2.82
N ALA A 16 -55.10 -1.53 2.54
CA ALA A 16 -54.56 -2.70 3.23
C ALA A 16 -54.49 -2.48 4.76
N ARG A 17 -54.07 -1.29 5.22
CA ARG A 17 -54.02 -0.96 6.66
C ARG A 17 -55.41 -0.86 7.28
N GLU A 18 -56.38 -0.28 6.57
CA GLU A 18 -57.77 -0.16 7.03
C GLU A 18 -58.40 -1.56 7.19
N LEU A 19 -58.20 -2.46 6.22
CA LEU A 19 -58.67 -3.86 6.28
C LEU A 19 -57.93 -4.69 7.34
N GLU A 20 -56.62 -4.46 7.49
CA GLU A 20 -55.83 -5.08 8.57
C GLU A 20 -56.37 -4.69 9.95
N ALA A 21 -56.84 -3.45 10.13
CA ALA A 21 -57.41 -2.96 11.38
C ALA A 21 -58.79 -3.57 11.70
N THR A 22 -59.57 -3.94 10.68
CA THR A 22 -60.86 -4.63 10.86
C THR A 22 -60.72 -6.16 10.97
N GLY A 23 -59.48 -6.69 10.92
CA GLY A 23 -59.20 -8.12 10.99
C GLY A 23 -59.37 -8.88 9.68
N ASP A 24 -59.73 -8.21 8.58
CA ASP A 24 -59.85 -8.83 7.25
C ASP A 24 -58.46 -8.91 6.57
N LEU A 25 -57.66 -9.87 7.07
CA LEU A 25 -56.29 -10.07 6.60
C LEU A 25 -56.23 -10.55 5.15
N SER A 26 -57.24 -11.28 4.66
CA SER A 26 -57.29 -11.77 3.28
C SER A 26 -57.49 -10.64 2.29
N SER A 27 -58.45 -9.74 2.54
CA SER A 27 -58.65 -8.55 1.70
C SER A 27 -57.49 -7.56 1.84
N ALA A 28 -56.89 -7.45 3.04
CA ALA A 28 -55.68 -6.66 3.23
C ALA A 28 -54.52 -7.17 2.36
N PHE A 29 -54.35 -8.49 2.24
CA PHE A 29 -53.34 -9.09 1.37
C PHE A 29 -53.59 -8.77 -0.10
N ILE A 30 -54.84 -8.88 -0.58
CA ILE A 30 -55.22 -8.51 -1.97
C ILE A 30 -54.94 -7.02 -2.25
N ALA A 31 -55.19 -6.14 -1.27
CA ALA A 31 -54.84 -4.72 -1.40
C ALA A 31 -53.31 -4.51 -1.50
N LEU A 32 -52.51 -5.35 -0.83
CA LEU A 32 -51.05 -5.34 -0.96
C LEU A 32 -50.54 -5.96 -2.27
N GLU A 33 -51.22 -6.95 -2.85
CA GLU A 33 -50.90 -7.46 -4.19
C GLU A 33 -50.99 -6.34 -5.24
N ARG A 34 -51.98 -5.45 -5.10
CA ARG A 34 -52.13 -4.26 -5.94
C ARG A 34 -50.99 -3.25 -5.69
N ALA A 35 -50.64 -3.01 -4.44
CA ALA A 35 -49.49 -2.17 -4.09
C ALA A 35 -48.18 -2.75 -4.67
N HIS A 36 -48.01 -4.08 -4.63
CA HIS A 36 -46.88 -4.78 -5.22
C HIS A 36 -46.81 -4.56 -6.74
N ILE A 37 -47.91 -4.80 -7.48
CA ILE A 37 -47.98 -4.56 -8.94
C ILE A 37 -47.60 -3.10 -9.29
N LEU A 38 -48.08 -2.13 -8.52
CA LEU A 38 -47.80 -0.70 -8.74
C LEU A 38 -46.35 -0.33 -8.39
N GLY A 39 -45.77 -0.98 -7.38
CA GLY A 39 -44.41 -0.76 -6.90
C GLY A 39 -43.33 -1.54 -7.65
N GLN A 40 -43.70 -2.57 -8.42
CA GLN A 40 -42.83 -3.63 -8.92
C GLN A 40 -41.55 -3.17 -9.65
N ARG A 41 -41.63 -2.05 -10.40
CA ARG A 41 -40.50 -1.47 -11.16
C ARG A 41 -39.54 -0.61 -10.32
N TYR A 42 -39.92 -0.26 -9.09
CA TYR A 42 -39.16 0.61 -8.20
C TYR A 42 -38.68 -0.20 -7.00
N LEU A 43 -37.36 -0.31 -6.82
CA LEU A 43 -36.76 -1.16 -5.79
C LEU A 43 -37.36 -0.94 -4.38
N ILE A 44 -37.40 0.31 -3.92
CA ILE A 44 -37.91 0.64 -2.57
C ILE A 44 -39.41 0.33 -2.42
N PRO A 45 -40.32 0.84 -3.28
CA PRO A 45 -41.73 0.46 -3.24
C PRO A 45 -42.01 -1.05 -3.35
N HIS A 46 -41.21 -1.78 -4.12
CA HIS A 46 -41.32 -3.23 -4.31
C HIS A 46 -40.94 -3.99 -3.03
N ILE A 47 -39.77 -3.69 -2.45
CA ILE A 47 -39.34 -4.23 -1.15
C ILE A 47 -40.37 -3.91 -0.07
N HIS A 48 -40.86 -2.67 -0.02
CA HIS A 48 -41.84 -2.26 0.97
C HIS A 48 -43.17 -3.01 0.82
N ALA A 49 -43.64 -3.27 -0.40
CA ALA A 49 -44.82 -4.10 -0.61
C ALA A 49 -44.61 -5.52 -0.06
N HIS A 50 -43.46 -6.14 -0.34
CA HIS A 50 -43.13 -7.46 0.21
C HIS A 50 -43.01 -7.47 1.74
N LEU A 51 -42.44 -6.43 2.36
CA LEU A 51 -42.38 -6.32 3.82
C LEU A 51 -43.78 -6.22 4.45
N LEU A 52 -44.71 -5.52 3.79
CA LEU A 52 -46.11 -5.46 4.24
C LEU A 52 -46.82 -6.81 4.03
N MET A 53 -46.58 -7.50 2.91
CA MET A 53 -47.15 -8.83 2.65
C MET A 53 -46.62 -9.86 3.65
N LEU A 54 -45.32 -9.80 3.98
CA LEU A 54 -44.69 -10.61 5.03
C LEU A 54 -45.35 -10.36 6.39
N LYS A 55 -45.62 -9.09 6.74
CA LYS A 55 -46.34 -8.72 7.97
C LYS A 55 -47.73 -9.37 8.02
N ILE A 56 -48.47 -9.37 6.92
CA ILE A 56 -49.79 -10.04 6.85
C ILE A 56 -49.64 -11.57 6.94
N GLY A 57 -48.67 -12.17 6.26
CA GLY A 57 -48.36 -13.61 6.37
C GLY A 57 -48.04 -14.04 7.81
N LEU A 58 -47.25 -13.23 8.53
CA LEU A 58 -46.97 -13.43 9.97
C LEU A 58 -48.25 -13.39 10.81
N LYS A 59 -49.15 -12.43 10.55
CA LYS A 59 -50.44 -12.32 11.26
C LYS A 59 -51.39 -13.48 10.96
N GLN A 60 -51.39 -13.98 9.73
CA GLN A 60 -52.17 -15.15 9.31
C GLN A 60 -51.53 -16.48 9.78
N ARG A 61 -50.29 -16.45 10.26
CA ARG A 61 -49.46 -17.64 10.55
C ARG A 61 -49.26 -18.55 9.33
N ASP A 62 -49.23 -17.96 8.13
CA ASP A 62 -48.97 -18.68 6.89
C ASP A 62 -47.46 -18.83 6.66
N VAL A 63 -46.92 -20.01 7.01
CA VAL A 63 -45.49 -20.32 6.88
C VAL A 63 -45.02 -20.30 5.43
N ARG A 64 -45.87 -20.71 4.48
CA ARG A 64 -45.54 -20.71 3.06
C ARG A 64 -45.38 -19.27 2.56
N GLU A 65 -46.28 -18.39 2.98
CA GLU A 65 -46.23 -16.98 2.60
C GLU A 65 -45.02 -16.27 3.21
N ILE A 66 -44.72 -16.53 4.49
CA ILE A 66 -43.54 -15.97 5.18
C ILE A 66 -42.26 -16.30 4.41
N PHE A 67 -42.03 -17.59 4.10
CA PHE A 67 -40.83 -18.01 3.38
C PHE A 67 -40.79 -17.44 1.94
N GLY A 68 -41.93 -17.44 1.25
CA GLY A 68 -42.05 -16.88 -0.10
C GLY A 68 -41.71 -15.39 -0.16
N GLN A 69 -42.15 -14.60 0.82
CA GLN A 69 -41.85 -13.17 0.88
C GLN A 69 -40.38 -12.90 1.20
N LEU A 70 -39.76 -13.65 2.14
CA LEU A 70 -38.33 -13.53 2.43
C LEU A 70 -37.47 -13.75 1.18
N LEU A 71 -37.75 -14.80 0.42
CA LEU A 71 -37.04 -15.09 -0.83
C LEU A 71 -37.24 -13.98 -1.88
N ARG A 72 -38.47 -13.43 -1.99
CA ARG A 72 -38.77 -12.36 -2.94
C ARG A 72 -38.11 -11.04 -2.59
N ILE A 73 -38.02 -10.68 -1.31
CA ILE A 73 -37.30 -9.49 -0.84
C ILE A 73 -35.86 -9.54 -1.36
N VAL A 74 -35.17 -10.67 -1.17
CA VAL A 74 -33.80 -10.87 -1.67
C VAL A 74 -33.75 -10.79 -3.20
N ALA A 75 -34.70 -11.43 -3.89
CA ALA A 75 -34.77 -11.46 -5.36
C ALA A 75 -35.08 -10.09 -6.01
N THR A 76 -35.65 -9.13 -5.27
CA THR A 76 -35.95 -7.80 -5.82
C THR A 76 -34.71 -7.04 -6.29
N ILE A 77 -33.55 -7.25 -5.65
CA ILE A 77 -32.29 -6.56 -5.98
C ILE A 77 -31.75 -7.01 -7.36
N PRO A 78 -31.45 -8.30 -7.60
CA PRO A 78 -31.05 -8.76 -8.93
C PRO A 78 -32.15 -8.53 -9.96
N GLY A 79 -33.43 -8.66 -9.60
CA GLY A 79 -34.55 -8.38 -10.50
C GLY A 79 -34.61 -6.91 -10.95
N TYR A 80 -34.34 -5.96 -10.06
CA TYR A 80 -34.25 -4.54 -10.37
C TYR A 80 -33.07 -4.21 -11.30
N LEU A 81 -31.92 -4.86 -11.08
CA LEU A 81 -30.71 -4.65 -11.88
C LEU A 81 -30.83 -5.28 -13.27
N LEU A 82 -31.27 -6.55 -13.35
CA LEU A 82 -31.29 -7.36 -14.57
C LEU A 82 -32.61 -7.29 -15.36
N GLY A 83 -33.64 -6.66 -14.80
CA GLY A 83 -34.94 -6.51 -15.45
C GLY A 83 -35.88 -7.72 -15.33
N TRP A 84 -35.61 -8.65 -14.42
CA TRP A 84 -36.49 -9.78 -14.12
C TRP A 84 -37.70 -9.35 -13.29
N VAL A 85 -38.56 -8.52 -13.88
CA VAL A 85 -39.75 -7.97 -13.22
C VAL A 85 -41.00 -8.39 -14.00
N PRO A 86 -41.64 -9.51 -13.64
CA PRO A 86 -42.76 -10.06 -14.39
C PRO A 86 -44.00 -9.18 -14.26
N LYS A 87 -44.30 -8.44 -15.32
CA LYS A 87 -45.42 -7.49 -15.37
C LYS A 87 -46.71 -8.13 -14.84
N GLY A 88 -47.32 -7.47 -13.85
CA GLY A 88 -48.63 -7.85 -13.29
C GLY A 88 -48.60 -8.99 -12.28
N ASN A 89 -47.44 -9.55 -11.96
CA ASN A 89 -47.33 -10.56 -10.91
C ASN A 89 -47.83 -10.00 -9.57
N THR A 90 -48.67 -10.75 -8.87
CA THR A 90 -49.33 -10.26 -7.65
C THR A 90 -48.43 -10.26 -6.42
N GLY A 91 -47.32 -10.99 -6.44
CA GLY A 91 -46.35 -10.98 -5.35
C GLY A 91 -46.62 -12.00 -4.24
N GLY A 92 -47.72 -12.75 -4.26
CA GLY A 92 -48.01 -13.84 -3.31
C GLY A 92 -47.27 -15.17 -3.60
N SER A 93 -47.05 -15.98 -2.57
CA SER A 93 -46.35 -17.29 -2.67
C SER A 93 -47.19 -18.40 -3.34
N ASN A 94 -48.46 -18.12 -3.62
CA ASN A 94 -49.39 -18.96 -4.37
C ASN A 94 -49.12 -18.96 -5.89
N VAL A 95 -48.39 -17.96 -6.41
CA VAL A 95 -48.01 -17.86 -7.83
C VAL A 95 -46.50 -17.95 -8.00
N SER A 96 -46.01 -18.38 -9.17
CA SER A 96 -44.57 -18.35 -9.47
C SER A 96 -44.04 -16.92 -9.51
N ALA A 97 -42.87 -16.68 -8.93
CA ALA A 97 -42.24 -15.36 -8.85
C ALA A 97 -41.77 -14.80 -10.20
N LEU A 98 -41.70 -15.65 -11.25
CA LEU A 98 -41.26 -15.26 -12.60
C LEU A 98 -42.40 -15.20 -13.61
N LYS A 99 -43.64 -15.52 -13.21
CA LYS A 99 -44.79 -15.60 -14.11
C LYS A 99 -45.37 -14.21 -14.39
N PRO A 100 -45.37 -13.70 -15.63
CA PRO A 100 -46.13 -12.50 -16.00
C PRO A 100 -47.63 -12.78 -15.92
N MET A 101 -48.41 -11.77 -15.54
CA MET A 101 -49.87 -11.89 -15.37
C MET A 101 -50.60 -10.69 -15.99
N PRO A 102 -51.85 -10.85 -16.44
CA PRO A 102 -52.67 -9.74 -16.92
C PRO A 102 -52.81 -8.64 -15.85
N LEU A 103 -52.75 -7.38 -16.27
CA LEU A 103 -52.97 -6.26 -15.36
C LEU A 103 -54.47 -6.13 -15.02
N PRO A 104 -54.83 -5.82 -13.77
CA PRO A 104 -56.20 -5.41 -13.44
C PRO A 104 -56.65 -4.23 -14.33
N PRO A 105 -57.89 -4.23 -14.87
CA PRO A 105 -58.35 -3.23 -15.83
C PRO A 105 -58.22 -1.79 -15.34
N ASP A 106 -58.40 -1.59 -14.03
CA ASP A 106 -58.30 -0.30 -13.36
C ASP A 106 -56.85 0.18 -13.16
N LEU A 107 -55.87 -0.74 -13.14
CA LEU A 107 -54.44 -0.41 -13.04
C LEU A 107 -53.77 -0.26 -14.41
N ALA A 108 -54.36 -0.80 -15.49
CA ALA A 108 -53.80 -0.75 -16.83
C ALA A 108 -53.50 0.68 -17.33
N PRO A 109 -54.38 1.69 -17.14
CA PRO A 109 -54.09 3.08 -17.54
C PRO A 109 -52.90 3.68 -16.78
N VAL A 110 -52.77 3.37 -15.49
CA VAL A 110 -51.72 3.89 -14.61
C VAL A 110 -50.35 3.28 -14.95
N LEU A 111 -50.36 2.07 -15.53
CA LEU A 111 -49.19 1.30 -15.93
C LEU A 111 -49.00 1.26 -17.47
N ALA A 112 -49.63 2.18 -18.21
CA ALA A 112 -49.50 2.23 -19.68
C ALA A 112 -48.04 2.40 -20.14
N ASP A 113 -47.23 3.15 -19.37
CA ASP A 113 -45.80 3.38 -19.63
C ASP A 113 -44.89 2.36 -18.91
N TYR A 114 -45.41 1.16 -18.61
CA TYR A 114 -44.65 0.10 -17.94
C TYR A 114 -43.70 -0.58 -18.94
N ASN A 115 -42.44 -0.15 -18.94
CA ASN A 115 -41.35 -0.78 -19.68
C ASN A 115 -40.12 -0.94 -18.79
N VAL A 116 -39.88 -2.17 -18.35
CA VAL A 116 -38.76 -2.53 -17.46
C VAL A 116 -37.41 -2.30 -18.15
N TRP A 117 -37.31 -2.68 -19.43
CA TRP A 117 -36.08 -2.54 -20.21
C TRP A 117 -35.66 -1.08 -20.41
N ARG A 118 -36.62 -0.17 -20.58
CA ARG A 118 -36.32 1.28 -20.63
C ARG A 118 -35.67 1.77 -19.33
N ASP A 119 -36.17 1.31 -18.19
CA ASP A 119 -35.63 1.69 -16.88
C ASP A 119 -34.26 1.04 -16.61
N VAL A 120 -34.07 -0.21 -17.03
CA VAL A 120 -32.76 -0.91 -16.99
C VAL A 120 -31.74 -0.19 -17.86
N MET A 121 -32.09 0.15 -19.11
CA MET A 121 -31.19 0.88 -20.03
C MET A 121 -30.79 2.25 -19.48
N LYS A 122 -31.73 2.99 -18.88
CA LYS A 122 -31.40 4.27 -18.23
C LYS A 122 -30.37 4.10 -17.11
N ARG A 123 -30.53 3.09 -16.26
CA ARG A 123 -29.55 2.79 -15.20
C ARG A 123 -28.21 2.35 -15.77
N ALA A 124 -28.23 1.48 -16.77
CA ALA A 124 -27.02 1.03 -17.46
C ALA A 124 -26.24 2.23 -18.03
N ILE A 125 -26.90 3.16 -18.72
CA ILE A 125 -26.28 4.40 -19.22
C ILE A 125 -25.69 5.21 -18.07
N ILE A 126 -26.44 5.43 -16.97
CA ILE A 126 -25.93 6.17 -15.80
C ILE A 126 -24.70 5.48 -15.21
N PHE A 127 -24.73 4.17 -15.01
CA PHE A 127 -23.58 3.41 -14.50
C PHE A 127 -22.40 3.42 -15.45
N CYS A 128 -22.63 3.33 -16.76
CA CYS A 128 -21.58 3.49 -17.77
C CYS A 128 -20.96 4.88 -17.73
N VAL A 129 -21.76 5.95 -17.62
CA VAL A 129 -21.25 7.32 -17.49
C VAL A 129 -20.43 7.47 -16.21
N ILE A 130 -20.92 6.98 -15.07
CA ILE A 130 -20.18 7.00 -13.80
C ILE A 130 -18.86 6.23 -13.95
N ALA A 131 -18.89 5.02 -14.52
CA ALA A 131 -17.69 4.21 -14.74
C ALA A 131 -16.67 4.93 -15.65
N LEU A 132 -17.14 5.55 -16.74
CA LEU A 132 -16.29 6.35 -17.63
C LEU A 132 -15.70 7.57 -16.92
N CYS A 133 -16.48 8.27 -16.09
CA CYS A 133 -15.98 9.39 -15.28
C CYS A 133 -14.92 8.92 -14.27
N VAL A 134 -15.12 7.78 -13.62
CA VAL A 134 -14.12 7.20 -12.70
C VAL A 134 -12.85 6.84 -13.45
N ILE A 135 -12.96 6.14 -14.58
CA ILE A 135 -11.81 5.77 -15.43
C ILE A 135 -11.05 7.02 -15.90
N ALA A 136 -11.77 8.02 -16.44
CA ALA A 136 -11.17 9.28 -16.87
C ALA A 136 -10.47 10.01 -15.71
N SER A 137 -11.07 10.01 -14.52
CA SER A 137 -10.48 10.61 -13.32
C SER A 137 -9.17 9.91 -12.92
N LEU A 138 -9.10 8.57 -13.02
CA LEU A 138 -7.88 7.82 -12.74
C LEU A 138 -6.77 8.14 -13.75
N PHE A 139 -7.09 8.23 -15.06
CA PHE A 139 -6.10 8.63 -16.07
C PHE A 139 -5.62 10.08 -15.90
N ILE A 140 -6.52 11.01 -15.58
CA ILE A 140 -6.16 12.41 -15.30
C ILE A 140 -5.27 12.49 -14.06
N PHE A 141 -5.60 11.72 -13.01
CA PHE A 141 -4.80 11.64 -11.79
C PHE A 141 -3.39 11.10 -12.10
N ASP A 142 -3.29 9.99 -12.82
CA ASP A 142 -2.00 9.37 -13.17
C ASP A 142 -1.13 10.30 -14.03
N ALA A 143 -1.72 10.97 -15.02
CA ALA A 143 -0.99 11.96 -15.85
C ALA A 143 -0.48 13.15 -15.02
N ARG A 144 -1.28 13.66 -14.07
CA ARG A 144 -0.86 14.72 -13.15
C ARG A 144 0.27 14.25 -12.24
N HIS A 145 0.15 13.04 -11.69
CA HIS A 145 1.18 12.43 -10.86
C HIS A 145 2.51 12.31 -11.60
N GLN A 146 2.51 11.76 -12.81
CA GLN A 146 3.70 11.66 -13.66
C GLN A 146 4.31 13.06 -13.93
N SER A 147 3.49 14.05 -14.25
CA SER A 147 3.97 15.43 -14.45
C SER A 147 4.61 16.02 -13.19
N SER A 148 4.02 15.79 -12.00
CA SER A 148 4.61 16.23 -10.73
C SER A 148 5.92 15.49 -10.42
N ALA A 149 6.00 14.19 -10.70
CA ALA A 149 7.19 13.38 -10.51
C ALA A 149 8.34 13.86 -11.42
N SER A 150 8.06 14.12 -12.70
CA SER A 150 9.05 14.67 -13.63
C SER A 150 9.52 16.07 -13.23
N ALA A 151 8.61 16.94 -12.78
CA ALA A 151 8.96 18.28 -12.31
C ALA A 151 9.86 18.24 -11.06
N LEU A 152 9.57 17.34 -10.11
CA LEU A 152 10.39 17.14 -8.91
C LEU A 152 11.78 16.62 -9.27
N SER A 153 11.86 15.60 -10.13
CA SER A 153 13.13 15.04 -10.61
C SER A 153 13.97 16.11 -11.31
N GLN A 154 13.38 16.88 -12.23
CA GLN A 154 14.08 17.94 -12.94
C GLN A 154 14.55 19.07 -12.00
N TYR A 155 13.70 19.49 -11.07
CA TYR A 155 14.06 20.49 -10.06
C TYR A 155 15.24 20.01 -9.21
N TRP A 156 15.20 18.76 -8.75
CA TRP A 156 16.26 18.20 -7.93
C TRP A 156 17.58 18.06 -8.68
N THR A 157 17.56 17.49 -9.89
CA THR A 157 18.77 17.34 -10.73
C THR A 157 19.37 18.70 -11.13
N SER A 158 18.57 19.77 -11.14
CA SER A 158 19.09 21.13 -11.38
C SER A 158 19.82 21.74 -10.19
N GLN A 159 19.63 21.19 -8.97
CA GLN A 159 20.39 21.62 -7.80
C GLN A 159 21.85 21.24 -7.99
N ARG A 160 22.74 22.20 -7.76
CA ARG A 160 24.18 21.96 -7.74
C ARG A 160 24.66 22.13 -6.32
N PHE A 161 25.09 21.03 -5.71
CA PHE A 161 25.85 21.11 -4.47
C PHE A 161 27.33 21.16 -4.80
N THR A 162 28.11 21.78 -3.92
CA THR A 162 29.57 21.67 -4.01
C THR A 162 29.94 20.21 -3.78
N PRO A 163 30.70 19.56 -4.68
CA PRO A 163 31.19 18.22 -4.44
C PRO A 163 31.93 18.13 -3.12
N ILE A 164 31.73 17.04 -2.39
CA ILE A 164 32.39 16.76 -1.12
C ILE A 164 33.42 15.65 -1.29
N SER A 165 34.59 15.86 -0.71
CA SER A 165 35.66 14.89 -0.63
C SER A 165 35.68 14.33 0.79
N ILE A 166 35.36 13.05 0.94
CA ILE A 166 35.46 12.36 2.23
C ILE A 166 36.94 12.13 2.47
N GLY A 167 37.61 13.13 3.07
CA GLY A 167 39.07 13.19 3.16
C GLY A 167 39.70 12.10 4.04
N GLU A 168 38.92 11.47 4.92
CA GLU A 168 39.34 10.27 5.64
C GLU A 168 38.69 9.01 5.03
N SER A 169 39.36 7.88 5.20
CA SER A 169 38.88 6.55 4.82
C SER A 169 38.97 5.61 6.02
N THR A 170 38.26 4.48 5.95
CA THR A 170 38.40 3.39 6.90
C THR A 170 39.08 2.19 6.21
N HIS A 171 39.91 1.47 6.96
CA HIS A 171 40.52 0.21 6.55
C HIS A 171 39.59 -0.97 6.80
N ARG A 172 38.87 -0.96 7.94
CA ARG A 172 37.95 -2.03 8.32
C ARG A 172 36.51 -1.60 8.18
N LEU A 173 35.71 -2.43 7.51
CA LEU A 173 34.28 -2.21 7.39
C LEU A 173 33.51 -3.52 7.55
N SER A 174 32.55 -3.52 8.46
CA SER A 174 31.52 -4.55 8.52
C SER A 174 30.13 -3.94 8.52
N VAL A 175 29.21 -4.59 7.81
CA VAL A 175 27.80 -4.22 7.79
C VAL A 175 26.98 -5.45 8.15
N THR A 176 26.35 -5.43 9.32
CA THR A 176 25.55 -6.52 9.84
C THR A 176 24.08 -6.14 9.78
N PRO A 177 23.26 -6.80 8.96
CA PRO A 177 21.82 -6.62 8.99
C PRO A 177 21.29 -7.00 10.37
N VAL A 178 20.68 -6.05 11.07
CA VAL A 178 20.05 -6.26 12.37
C VAL A 178 18.59 -6.64 12.18
N VAL A 179 17.89 -5.96 11.27
CA VAL A 179 16.50 -6.27 10.90
C VAL A 179 16.38 -6.30 9.38
N ASN A 180 15.84 -7.40 8.85
CA ASN A 180 15.40 -7.53 7.46
C ASN A 180 14.32 -8.62 7.39
N PHE A 181 13.77 -8.85 6.19
CA PHE A 181 12.69 -9.82 5.95
C PHE A 181 13.11 -11.27 6.21
N TYR A 182 14.37 -11.61 5.92
CA TYR A 182 14.98 -12.90 6.22
C TYR A 182 16.08 -12.76 7.28
N GLY A 183 16.33 -13.84 8.00
CA GLY A 183 17.34 -13.91 9.05
C GLY A 183 18.02 -15.26 9.14
N GLU A 184 19.16 -15.28 9.82
CA GLU A 184 19.83 -16.48 10.29
C GLU A 184 19.06 -17.14 11.43
N PRO A 185 19.27 -18.45 11.70
CA PRO A 185 18.59 -19.14 12.79
C PRO A 185 18.74 -18.42 14.15
N GLY A 186 17.59 -18.11 14.76
CA GLY A 186 17.50 -17.44 16.05
C GLY A 186 17.49 -15.91 16.00
N PHE A 187 17.52 -15.29 14.81
CA PHE A 187 17.28 -13.87 14.62
C PHE A 187 15.81 -13.60 14.29
N ALA A 188 15.24 -12.57 14.91
CA ALA A 188 13.90 -12.10 14.60
C ALA A 188 13.86 -11.42 13.22
N THR A 189 12.74 -11.56 12.50
CA THR A 189 12.56 -10.97 11.17
C THR A 189 11.28 -10.17 11.09
N GLU A 190 11.28 -9.14 10.24
CA GLU A 190 10.08 -8.40 9.86
C GLU A 190 10.29 -7.67 8.53
N ALA A 191 9.21 -7.15 7.95
CA ALA A 191 9.29 -6.16 6.87
C ALA A 191 9.65 -4.78 7.47
N GLY A 192 10.92 -4.65 7.83
CA GLY A 192 11.60 -3.42 8.22
C GLY A 192 13.11 -3.56 8.00
N VAL A 193 13.84 -2.44 8.09
CA VAL A 193 15.27 -2.40 7.81
C VAL A 193 16.03 -1.85 9.02
N SER A 194 17.15 -2.50 9.34
CA SER A 194 18.19 -1.93 10.18
C SER A 194 19.53 -2.60 9.91
N TYR A 195 20.61 -1.82 9.87
CA TYR A 195 21.99 -2.30 9.70
C TYR A 195 22.89 -1.73 10.81
N LEU A 196 23.72 -2.58 11.38
CA LEU A 196 24.84 -2.17 12.23
C LEU A 196 26.08 -2.05 11.35
N VAL A 197 26.55 -0.82 11.16
CA VAL A 197 27.73 -0.50 10.36
C VAL A 197 28.88 -0.17 11.31
N GLN A 198 29.98 -0.91 11.20
CA GLN A 198 31.15 -0.72 12.04
C GLN A 198 32.36 -0.42 11.18
N THR A 199 32.99 0.72 11.44
CA THR A 199 34.26 1.16 10.84
C THR A 199 35.39 1.06 11.86
N ASP A 200 36.58 1.55 11.51
CA ASP A 200 37.69 1.62 12.48
C ASP A 200 37.40 2.51 13.69
N LYS A 201 36.54 3.51 13.53
CA LYS A 201 36.30 4.55 14.54
C LYS A 201 34.85 4.66 14.99
N HIS A 202 33.90 4.19 14.18
CA HIS A 202 32.48 4.45 14.39
C HIS A 202 31.64 3.17 14.36
N THR A 203 30.61 3.14 15.20
CA THR A 203 29.53 2.16 15.25
C THR A 203 28.20 2.88 15.02
N VAL A 204 27.69 2.71 13.80
CA VAL A 204 26.47 3.35 13.32
C VAL A 204 25.33 2.33 13.33
N LEU A 205 24.20 2.71 13.93
CA LEU A 205 22.94 2.03 13.70
C LEU A 205 22.15 2.76 12.61
N PHE A 206 22.05 2.13 11.45
CA PHE A 206 21.28 2.61 10.30
C PHE A 206 19.86 2.06 10.39
N ASP A 207 18.86 2.93 10.46
CA ASP A 207 17.44 2.61 10.64
C ASP A 207 17.13 1.72 11.86
N LEU A 208 15.84 1.59 12.20
CA LEU A 208 15.36 1.03 13.47
C LEU A 208 14.24 -0.01 13.30
N GLY A 209 14.01 -0.51 12.09
CA GLY A 209 12.94 -1.47 11.80
C GLY A 209 11.52 -0.91 12.01
N HIS A 210 10.55 -1.81 12.19
CA HIS A 210 9.11 -1.49 12.23
C HIS A 210 8.49 -1.77 13.60
N ASN A 211 8.86 -2.88 14.25
CA ASN A 211 8.08 -3.48 15.33
C ASN A 211 6.59 -3.69 14.93
N ARG A 212 6.36 -4.27 13.75
CA ARG A 212 5.02 -4.37 13.14
C ARG A 212 3.99 -5.10 14.02
N GLN A 213 4.45 -6.10 14.77
CA GLN A 213 3.62 -6.91 15.67
C GLN A 213 3.37 -6.24 17.03
N GLN A 214 3.87 -5.02 17.24
CA GLN A 214 3.77 -4.32 18.52
C GLN A 214 4.27 -5.19 19.69
N ALA A 215 5.38 -5.88 19.48
CA ALA A 215 6.02 -6.66 20.52
C ALA A 215 6.61 -5.72 21.58
N GLN A 216 6.57 -6.14 22.84
CA GLN A 216 7.16 -5.39 23.95
C GLN A 216 8.67 -5.21 23.75
N GLU A 217 9.32 -6.27 23.27
CA GLU A 217 10.70 -6.25 22.80
C GLU A 217 10.67 -6.42 21.28
N SER A 218 11.07 -5.40 20.56
CA SER A 218 11.03 -5.38 19.09
C SER A 218 12.04 -6.34 18.46
N PRO A 219 11.87 -6.72 17.18
CA PRO A 219 12.88 -7.47 16.44
C PRO A 219 14.27 -6.80 16.47
N LEU A 220 14.31 -5.46 16.44
CA LEU A 220 15.55 -4.70 16.58
C LEU A 220 16.22 -4.97 17.93
N GLU A 221 15.50 -4.80 19.04
CA GLU A 221 16.04 -4.99 20.40
C GLU A 221 16.51 -6.43 20.62
N GLN A 222 15.72 -7.42 20.23
CA GLN A 222 16.08 -8.84 20.34
C GLN A 222 17.36 -9.16 19.57
N ASN A 223 17.49 -8.62 18.36
CA ASN A 223 18.64 -8.91 17.50
C ASN A 223 19.89 -8.15 17.96
N LEU A 224 19.79 -6.92 18.43
CA LEU A 224 20.92 -6.21 19.06
C LEU A 224 21.43 -6.96 20.30
N GLN A 225 20.52 -7.42 21.16
CA GLN A 225 20.89 -8.24 22.32
C GLN A 225 21.60 -9.53 21.89
N ARG A 226 21.11 -10.20 20.83
CA ARG A 226 21.71 -11.43 20.31
C ARG A 226 23.09 -11.20 19.67
N LEU A 227 23.32 -10.03 19.10
CA LEU A 227 24.62 -9.61 18.57
C LEU A 227 25.57 -9.11 19.68
N ASP A 228 25.12 -9.10 20.94
CA ASP A 228 25.86 -8.56 22.08
C ASP A 228 26.22 -7.07 21.90
N VAL A 229 25.31 -6.29 21.30
CA VAL A 229 25.49 -4.86 21.04
C VAL A 229 24.69 -4.05 22.04
N ASN A 230 25.39 -3.28 22.88
CA ASN A 230 24.74 -2.30 23.76
C ASN A 230 24.50 -0.98 23.03
N THR A 231 23.35 -0.34 23.25
CA THR A 231 23.03 0.97 22.68
C THR A 231 23.99 2.08 23.11
N ASP A 232 24.71 1.91 24.23
CA ASP A 232 25.74 2.84 24.69
C ASP A 232 27.02 2.80 23.83
N GLU A 233 27.21 1.74 23.04
CA GLU A 233 28.32 1.61 22.09
C GLU A 233 28.07 2.33 20.77
N LEU A 234 26.82 2.75 20.52
CA LEU A 234 26.43 3.49 19.32
C LEU A 234 26.90 4.94 19.42
N ASP A 235 27.77 5.38 18.52
CA ASP A 235 28.09 6.81 18.36
C ASP A 235 27.18 7.50 17.34
N THR A 236 26.48 6.73 16.50
CA THR A 236 25.62 7.29 15.47
C THR A 236 24.33 6.49 15.28
N VAL A 237 23.20 7.20 15.18
CA VAL A 237 21.96 6.67 14.59
C VAL A 237 21.69 7.43 13.31
N PHE A 238 21.57 6.71 12.21
CA PHE A 238 21.31 7.28 10.88
C PHE A 238 19.96 6.80 10.36
N ILE A 239 19.06 7.73 10.06
CA ILE A 239 17.74 7.42 9.51
C ILE A 239 17.77 7.68 8.00
N SER A 240 17.46 6.67 7.20
CA SER A 240 17.42 6.77 5.74
C SER A 240 16.26 7.61 5.24
N HIS A 241 15.05 7.37 5.77
CA HIS A 241 13.83 8.09 5.44
C HIS A 241 12.73 7.91 6.48
N PHE A 242 11.68 8.73 6.35
CA PHE A 242 10.58 8.77 7.31
C PHE A 242 9.42 7.85 6.94
N HIS A 243 9.65 6.54 7.06
CA HIS A 243 8.58 5.54 7.07
C HIS A 243 8.65 4.69 8.34
N ARG A 244 7.48 4.23 8.79
CA ARG A 244 7.31 3.44 10.02
C ARG A 244 8.20 2.21 10.14
N ASP A 245 8.62 1.62 9.04
CA ASP A 245 9.47 0.44 8.93
C ASP A 245 10.98 0.72 8.99
N HIS A 246 11.33 2.00 9.19
CA HIS A 246 12.71 2.48 9.34
C HIS A 246 12.92 3.28 10.65
N ILE A 247 11.85 3.77 11.27
CA ILE A 247 11.91 4.61 12.48
C ILE A 247 11.44 3.91 13.76
N GLY A 248 11.18 2.61 13.70
CA GLY A 248 10.75 1.79 14.83
C GLY A 248 9.24 1.66 15.02
N GLY A 249 8.44 2.14 14.06
CA GLY A 249 7.00 1.87 14.00
C GLY A 249 6.08 3.09 13.88
N ARG A 250 4.79 2.79 13.69
CA ARG A 250 3.72 3.79 13.45
C ARG A 250 3.58 4.83 14.55
N THR A 251 3.79 4.45 15.82
CA THR A 251 3.68 5.39 16.94
C THR A 251 4.71 6.50 16.85
N TRP A 252 5.90 6.21 16.33
CA TRP A 252 6.97 7.19 16.15
C TRP A 252 6.77 8.04 14.90
N GLU A 253 6.21 7.45 13.85
CA GLU A 253 5.74 8.16 12.65
C GLU A 253 4.71 9.24 13.03
N GLU A 254 3.70 8.89 13.82
CA GLU A 254 2.66 9.84 14.26
C GLU A 254 3.19 10.95 15.17
N LYS A 255 4.32 10.71 15.85
CA LYS A 255 4.99 11.66 16.75
C LYS A 255 6.11 12.46 16.10
N SER A 256 6.45 12.20 14.83
CA SER A 256 7.67 12.73 14.19
C SER A 256 8.91 12.52 15.07
N SER A 257 9.09 11.27 15.50
CA SER A 257 10.17 10.81 16.38
C SER A 257 10.69 9.46 15.90
N ILE A 258 11.63 8.88 16.62
CA ILE A 258 12.23 7.56 16.34
C ILE A 258 12.27 6.72 17.60
N GLY A 259 12.24 5.39 17.50
CA GLY A 259 12.33 4.52 18.67
C GLY A 259 12.87 3.12 18.37
N PHE A 260 13.31 2.45 19.43
CA PHE A 260 13.80 1.08 19.44
C PHE A 260 12.65 0.22 19.96
N GLY A 261 11.71 -0.14 19.09
CA GLY A 261 10.45 -0.72 19.53
C GLY A 261 9.58 0.31 20.25
N PHE A 262 9.22 0.09 21.52
CA PHE A 262 8.50 1.08 22.33
C PHE A 262 9.41 1.96 23.18
N ASN A 263 10.72 1.72 23.14
CA ASN A 263 11.70 2.37 24.00
C ASN A 263 12.50 3.44 23.23
N GLN A 264 13.02 4.40 23.97
CA GLN A 264 14.00 5.38 23.50
C GLN A 264 15.19 5.35 24.47
N PRO A 265 16.25 4.58 24.19
CA PRO A 265 17.44 4.54 25.05
C PRO A 265 18.08 5.92 25.21
N ALA A 266 18.93 6.12 26.23
CA ALA A 266 19.49 7.45 26.49
C ALA A 266 20.44 7.95 25.38
N LEU A 267 21.09 7.04 24.66
CA LEU A 267 21.99 7.31 23.53
C LEU A 267 23.13 8.30 23.87
N VAL A 268 23.71 8.23 25.08
CA VAL A 268 24.48 9.33 25.72
C VAL A 268 25.49 10.01 24.77
N ASN A 269 26.33 9.26 24.07
CA ASN A 269 27.36 9.78 23.17
C ASN A 269 27.01 9.63 21.68
N THR A 270 25.73 9.47 21.37
CA THR A 270 25.25 9.22 20.01
C THR A 270 24.78 10.50 19.33
N SER A 271 25.22 10.71 18.09
CA SER A 271 24.67 11.70 17.14
C SER A 271 23.54 11.08 16.32
N ILE A 272 22.47 11.82 16.09
CA ILE A 272 21.30 11.33 15.34
C ILE A 272 21.14 12.15 14.06
N PHE A 273 21.11 11.49 12.91
CA PHE A 273 20.94 12.13 11.59
C PHE A 273 19.67 11.65 10.90
N ALA A 274 18.90 12.58 10.33
CA ALA A 274 17.66 12.28 9.61
C ALA A 274 17.46 13.21 8.41
N PRO A 275 16.70 12.82 7.37
CA PRO A 275 16.47 13.66 6.19
C PRO A 275 15.38 14.70 6.41
N ILE A 276 14.66 14.61 7.53
CA ILE A 276 13.61 15.54 7.95
C ILE A 276 13.77 15.86 9.45
N PRO A 277 13.18 16.97 9.94
CA PRO A 277 13.15 17.25 11.36
C PRO A 277 12.41 16.15 12.13
N LEU A 278 13.10 15.52 13.08
CA LEU A 278 12.56 14.54 14.02
C LEU A 278 12.90 14.94 15.45
N SER A 279 12.12 14.43 16.41
CA SER A 279 12.33 14.65 17.84
C SER A 279 12.94 13.43 18.51
N TYR A 280 13.81 13.66 19.50
CA TYR A 280 14.31 12.63 20.41
C TYR A 280 14.46 13.21 21.83
N PRO A 281 14.08 12.47 22.89
CA PRO A 281 14.19 12.99 24.26
C PRO A 281 15.63 13.38 24.63
N GLY A 282 15.83 14.64 25.03
CA GLY A 282 17.13 15.12 25.54
C GLY A 282 18.25 15.22 24.50
N LYS A 283 17.95 15.06 23.20
CA LYS A 283 18.93 15.14 22.11
C LYS A 283 18.39 15.87 20.91
N ASP A 284 19.28 16.60 20.26
CA ASP A 284 19.02 17.19 18.96
C ASP A 284 19.20 16.13 17.86
N VAL A 285 18.23 16.07 16.96
CA VAL A 285 18.36 15.31 15.71
C VAL A 285 18.84 16.27 14.64
N THR A 286 19.99 15.98 14.05
CA THR A 286 20.57 16.79 12.98
C THR A 286 19.89 16.45 11.66
N THR A 287 19.12 17.40 11.14
CA THR A 287 18.49 17.28 9.83
C THR A 287 19.53 17.50 8.72
N ILE A 288 19.63 16.54 7.79
CA ILE A 288 20.47 16.63 6.60
C ILE A 288 19.60 16.99 5.40
N ASP A 289 19.97 18.04 4.67
CA ASP A 289 19.22 18.54 3.51
C ASP A 289 20.02 18.52 2.19
N LYS A 290 21.30 18.11 2.25
CA LYS A 290 22.24 18.09 1.12
C LYS A 290 23.39 17.10 1.38
N PRO A 291 24.22 16.78 0.37
CA PRO A 291 25.45 16.02 0.56
C PRO A 291 26.30 16.61 1.70
N THR A 292 26.57 15.81 2.73
CA THR A 292 27.18 16.28 3.98
C THR A 292 28.13 15.22 4.53
N ILE A 293 29.37 15.62 4.84
CA ILE A 293 30.30 14.78 5.62
C ILE A 293 29.77 14.74 7.05
N LEU A 294 29.54 13.54 7.58
CA LEU A 294 29.00 13.34 8.93
C LEU A 294 30.13 13.33 9.96
N MET A 295 31.13 12.46 9.72
CA MET A 295 32.30 12.26 10.56
C MET A 295 33.30 11.36 9.83
N ASP A 296 34.60 11.61 9.97
CA ASP A 296 35.69 10.79 9.43
C ASP A 296 35.40 10.24 8.02
N SER A 297 35.25 8.92 7.87
CA SER A 297 35.01 8.22 6.61
C SER A 297 33.53 8.13 6.21
N LEU A 298 32.62 8.80 6.92
CA LEU A 298 31.17 8.71 6.79
C LEU A 298 30.57 10.02 6.25
N ALA A 299 29.68 9.89 5.29
CA ALA A 299 28.91 10.99 4.73
C ALA A 299 27.48 10.57 4.41
N SER A 300 26.60 11.55 4.25
CA SER A 300 25.25 11.36 3.74
C SER A 300 25.14 11.94 2.34
N THR A 301 24.39 11.27 1.46
CA THR A 301 23.98 11.86 0.17
C THR A 301 23.10 13.10 0.33
N GLY A 302 22.52 13.31 1.50
CA GLY A 302 21.32 14.11 1.66
C GLY A 302 20.10 13.46 0.99
N PRO A 303 18.90 13.98 1.23
CA PRO A 303 17.67 13.41 0.70
C PRO A 303 17.62 13.56 -0.82
N ILE A 304 17.46 12.47 -1.56
CA ILE A 304 17.12 12.49 -2.98
C ILE A 304 15.59 12.22 -3.07
N PRO A 305 14.79 13.20 -3.52
CA PRO A 305 13.34 13.11 -3.50
C PRO A 305 12.79 12.21 -4.61
N ARG A 306 11.74 11.43 -4.30
CA ARG A 306 10.87 10.79 -5.30
C ARG A 306 9.41 11.04 -5.00
N GLN A 307 8.63 11.26 -6.06
CA GLN A 307 7.17 11.31 -5.98
C GLN A 307 6.60 9.94 -6.33
N LEU A 308 6.08 9.22 -5.33
CA LEU A 308 5.27 8.02 -5.50
C LEU A 308 3.78 8.39 -5.55
N VAL A 309 2.93 7.44 -5.96
CA VAL A 309 1.47 7.67 -5.98
C VAL A 309 0.93 7.89 -4.56
N LEU A 310 1.53 7.22 -3.56
CA LEU A 310 1.19 7.42 -2.14
C LEU A 310 1.72 8.71 -1.53
N GLY A 311 2.69 9.39 -2.17
CA GLY A 311 3.26 10.62 -1.63
C GLY A 311 4.71 10.85 -2.04
N ARG A 312 5.24 12.00 -1.64
CA ARG A 312 6.67 12.30 -1.77
C ARG A 312 7.43 11.56 -0.67
N VAL A 313 8.56 10.98 -1.03
CA VAL A 313 9.52 10.38 -0.11
C VAL A 313 10.87 11.05 -0.34
N ASP A 314 11.50 11.47 0.74
CA ASP A 314 12.84 12.04 0.77
C ASP A 314 13.74 11.02 1.47
N GLU A 315 14.60 10.34 0.72
CA GLU A 315 15.49 9.30 1.26
C GLU A 315 16.94 9.67 1.04
N GLN A 316 17.76 9.49 2.07
CA GLN A 316 19.21 9.65 2.04
C GLN A 316 19.90 8.29 2.19
N ALA A 317 21.08 8.16 1.60
CA ALA A 317 21.96 7.01 1.76
C ALA A 317 23.18 7.37 2.61
N LEU A 318 23.67 6.40 3.38
CA LEU A 318 24.95 6.51 4.07
C LEU A 318 26.06 6.13 3.08
N VAL A 319 27.06 6.98 2.95
CA VAL A 319 28.23 6.80 2.09
C VAL A 319 29.45 6.63 2.97
N ILE A 320 30.21 5.56 2.72
CA ILE A 320 31.38 5.17 3.51
C ILE A 320 32.58 5.10 2.57
N HIS A 321 33.64 5.85 2.86
CA HIS A 321 34.87 5.78 2.09
C HIS A 321 35.77 4.64 2.61
N LEU A 322 35.82 3.55 1.84
CA LEU A 322 36.67 2.40 2.12
C LEU A 322 38.02 2.57 1.42
N GLU A 323 39.10 2.47 2.19
CA GLU A 323 40.45 2.74 1.72
C GLU A 323 40.83 1.84 0.54
N ASN A 324 41.47 2.43 -0.49
CA ASN A 324 41.95 1.75 -1.69
C ASN A 324 40.87 1.04 -2.53
N LYS A 325 39.58 1.23 -2.21
CA LYS A 325 38.44 0.64 -2.94
C LYS A 325 37.52 1.72 -3.51
N GLY A 326 36.98 2.59 -2.66
CA GLY A 326 36.02 3.61 -3.07
C GLY A 326 34.84 3.71 -2.10
N LEU A 327 33.67 4.03 -2.63
CA LEU A 327 32.48 4.32 -1.85
C LEU A 327 31.61 3.07 -1.67
N VAL A 328 31.35 2.72 -0.41
CA VAL A 328 30.30 1.78 -0.02
C VAL A 328 29.05 2.57 0.33
N VAL A 329 27.94 2.23 -0.31
CA VAL A 329 26.67 2.95 -0.18
C VAL A 329 25.65 2.06 0.51
N VAL A 330 25.13 2.52 1.65
CA VAL A 330 24.07 1.84 2.41
C VAL A 330 22.75 2.58 2.22
N VAL A 331 21.74 1.90 1.68
CA VAL A 331 20.40 2.41 1.40
C VAL A 331 19.35 1.75 2.29
N GLY A 332 18.25 2.45 2.54
CA GLY A 332 17.10 1.90 3.26
C GLY A 332 16.23 1.06 2.33
N CYS A 333 15.31 1.73 1.65
CA CYS A 333 14.41 1.14 0.65
C CYS A 333 14.90 1.34 -0.78
N GLY A 334 15.71 2.38 -1.05
CA GLY A 334 16.08 2.74 -2.41
C GLY A 334 14.93 3.40 -3.19
N HIS A 335 14.04 4.13 -2.51
CA HIS A 335 12.95 4.87 -3.15
C HIS A 335 13.48 5.77 -4.25
N GLN A 336 14.69 6.31 -4.16
CA GLN A 336 15.17 7.35 -5.07
C GLN A 336 15.44 6.85 -6.50
N THR A 337 15.34 5.53 -6.75
CA THR A 337 15.81 4.80 -7.93
C THR A 337 17.32 4.73 -8.04
N LEU A 338 17.82 3.61 -8.55
CA LEU A 338 19.25 3.37 -8.68
C LEU A 338 19.95 4.40 -9.58
N THR A 339 19.31 4.76 -10.70
CA THR A 339 19.85 5.75 -11.64
C THR A 339 20.04 7.11 -10.96
N ALA A 340 19.06 7.58 -10.18
CA ALA A 340 19.17 8.87 -9.50
C ALA A 340 20.21 8.83 -8.37
N LEU A 341 20.27 7.75 -7.60
CA LEU A 341 21.27 7.56 -6.54
C LEU A 341 22.69 7.61 -7.10
N ILE A 342 22.98 6.79 -8.12
CA ILE A 342 24.31 6.72 -8.75
C ILE A 342 24.68 8.08 -9.35
N THR A 343 23.80 8.69 -10.13
CA THR A 343 24.05 10.01 -10.74
C THR A 343 24.33 11.06 -9.67
N HIS A 344 23.58 11.05 -8.58
CA HIS A 344 23.75 12.00 -7.48
C HIS A 344 25.08 11.81 -6.77
N ILE A 345 25.50 10.56 -6.52
CA ILE A 345 26.79 10.28 -5.87
C ILE A 345 27.94 10.67 -6.78
N GLU A 346 27.93 10.25 -8.05
CA GLU A 346 29.00 10.56 -9.01
C GLU A 346 29.13 12.07 -9.29
N THR A 347 28.07 12.84 -9.09
CA THR A 347 28.11 14.30 -9.24
C THR A 347 28.69 15.01 -8.01
N HIS A 348 28.53 14.43 -6.81
CA HIS A 348 28.76 15.15 -5.55
C HIS A 348 29.81 14.52 -4.64
N PHE A 349 30.36 13.34 -4.96
CA PHE A 349 31.35 12.67 -4.13
C PHE A 349 32.61 12.33 -4.92
N GLU A 350 33.77 12.60 -4.32
CA GLU A 350 35.07 12.33 -4.91
C GLU A 350 35.57 10.91 -4.53
N ALA A 351 35.04 9.88 -5.19
CA ALA A 351 35.60 8.52 -5.23
C ALA A 351 34.71 7.63 -6.11
N PRO A 352 35.24 6.56 -6.72
CA PRO A 352 34.42 5.61 -7.45
C PRO A 352 33.47 4.85 -6.52
N LEU A 353 32.29 4.49 -7.02
CA LEU A 353 31.41 3.53 -6.37
C LEU A 353 32.09 2.15 -6.30
N TYR A 354 31.94 1.45 -5.19
CA TYR A 354 32.53 0.13 -4.96
C TYR A 354 31.48 -0.92 -4.56
N ALA A 355 30.64 -0.61 -3.57
CA ALA A 355 29.60 -1.54 -3.12
C ALA A 355 28.27 -0.86 -2.81
N LEU A 356 27.17 -1.59 -3.02
CA LEU A 356 25.81 -1.19 -2.67
C LEU A 356 25.24 -2.20 -1.67
N ILE A 357 24.69 -1.71 -0.56
CA ILE A 357 24.09 -2.52 0.49
C ILE A 357 22.72 -1.95 0.83
N GLY A 358 21.69 -2.78 0.96
CA GLY A 358 20.38 -2.35 1.45
C GLY A 358 19.25 -3.02 0.69
N ASP A 359 18.14 -2.31 0.52
CA ASP A 359 17.04 -2.73 -0.34
C ASP A 359 16.84 -1.70 -1.47
N VAL A 360 16.32 -2.13 -2.62
CA VAL A 360 16.22 -1.30 -3.85
C VAL A 360 14.80 -1.23 -4.44
N HIS A 361 13.79 -1.63 -3.66
CA HIS A 361 12.37 -1.48 -4.00
C HIS A 361 11.92 -2.13 -5.32
N PHE A 362 12.27 -3.40 -5.56
CA PHE A 362 11.78 -4.17 -6.73
C PHE A 362 10.64 -5.15 -6.39
N PRO A 363 9.36 -4.72 -6.28
CA PRO A 363 8.20 -5.61 -6.12
C PRO A 363 7.82 -6.28 -7.46
N LEU A 364 8.71 -7.11 -7.99
CA LEU A 364 8.51 -7.81 -9.26
C LEU A 364 7.53 -8.97 -9.07
N GLU A 365 6.55 -9.07 -9.97
CA GLU A 365 5.40 -9.99 -9.94
C GLU A 365 4.42 -9.75 -8.78
N THR A 366 4.91 -9.75 -7.54
CA THR A 366 4.14 -9.51 -6.31
C THR A 366 4.97 -8.73 -5.28
N GLY A 367 4.33 -7.77 -4.61
CA GLY A 367 4.88 -7.07 -3.46
C GLY A 367 4.56 -7.75 -2.13
N ARG A 368 5.10 -7.20 -1.05
CA ARG A 368 4.90 -7.64 0.34
C ARG A 368 3.72 -6.94 1.04
N LEU A 369 3.16 -5.88 0.46
CA LEU A 369 2.05 -5.10 1.04
C LEU A 369 0.76 -5.20 0.24
N HIS A 370 -0.26 -5.83 0.84
CA HIS A 370 -1.60 -5.98 0.28
C HIS A 370 -2.67 -5.34 1.17
N ILE A 371 -3.64 -4.64 0.58
CA ILE A 371 -4.84 -4.13 1.26
C ILE A 371 -6.07 -4.57 0.48
N ALA A 372 -7.00 -5.27 1.14
CA ALA A 372 -8.23 -5.80 0.54
C ALA A 372 -7.99 -6.61 -0.77
N GLY A 373 -6.88 -7.35 -0.83
CA GLY A 373 -6.49 -8.15 -2.00
C GLY A 373 -5.80 -7.37 -3.13
N ILE A 374 -5.59 -6.07 -2.98
CA ILE A 374 -4.84 -5.23 -3.92
C ILE A 374 -3.39 -5.14 -3.46
N ASP A 375 -2.45 -5.43 -4.35
CA ASP A 375 -1.01 -5.21 -4.15
C ASP A 375 -0.71 -3.71 -4.20
N ILE A 376 -0.63 -3.10 -3.01
CA ILE A 376 -0.45 -1.66 -2.85
C ILE A 376 1.00 -1.26 -3.12
N GLN A 377 1.95 -2.12 -2.76
CA GLN A 377 3.35 -1.84 -3.00
C GLN A 377 3.63 -1.69 -4.48
N ARG A 378 3.18 -2.66 -5.29
CA ARG A 378 3.43 -2.68 -6.73
C ARG A 378 2.71 -1.57 -7.49
N ARG A 379 1.52 -1.15 -7.03
CA ARG A 379 0.67 -0.19 -7.78
C ARG A 379 0.78 1.25 -7.30
N LEU A 380 1.05 1.47 -6.02
CA LEU A 380 0.98 2.82 -5.42
C LEU A 380 2.27 3.25 -4.73
N ALA A 381 3.08 2.30 -4.24
CA ALA A 381 4.34 2.59 -3.55
C ALA A 381 5.59 2.39 -4.43
N SER A 382 5.43 2.01 -5.70
CA SER A 382 6.54 1.76 -6.63
C SER A 382 6.15 2.15 -8.06
N GLY A 383 7.10 2.02 -8.99
CA GLY A 383 6.90 2.36 -10.40
C GLY A 383 6.87 3.88 -10.64
N SER A 384 6.35 4.26 -11.80
CA SER A 384 6.24 5.67 -12.24
C SER A 384 4.80 6.19 -12.23
N GLY A 385 3.83 5.36 -11.86
CA GLY A 385 2.42 5.72 -11.78
C GLY A 385 1.49 4.54 -11.48
N LEU A 386 0.20 4.84 -11.36
CA LEU A 386 -0.87 3.89 -11.03
C LEU A 386 -0.98 2.74 -12.05
N PHE A 387 -0.67 3.03 -13.31
CA PHE A 387 -0.73 2.08 -14.43
C PHE A 387 0.64 1.66 -14.96
N SER A 388 1.72 2.09 -14.29
CA SER A 388 3.10 1.87 -14.71
C SER A 388 3.93 1.26 -13.56
N PRO A 389 3.58 0.03 -13.11
CA PRO A 389 4.38 -0.68 -12.11
C PRO A 389 5.74 -1.07 -12.69
N ILE A 390 6.71 -1.33 -11.81
CA ILE A 390 8.05 -1.81 -12.20
C ILE A 390 7.90 -3.12 -13.00
N SER A 391 8.52 -3.15 -14.18
CA SER A 391 8.55 -4.32 -15.05
C SER A 391 9.81 -5.15 -14.86
N LYS A 392 9.81 -6.39 -15.35
CA LYS A 392 11.03 -7.24 -15.37
C LYS A 392 12.17 -6.56 -16.15
N GLN A 393 11.86 -5.85 -17.22
CA GLN A 393 12.88 -5.17 -18.02
C GLN A 393 13.53 -4.02 -17.26
N ASP A 394 12.75 -3.29 -16.44
CA ASP A 394 13.30 -2.22 -15.60
C ASP A 394 14.29 -2.79 -14.59
N VAL A 395 13.94 -3.90 -13.93
CA VAL A 395 14.85 -4.62 -13.01
C VAL A 395 16.13 -5.08 -13.72
N LEU A 396 16.03 -5.65 -14.92
CA LEU A 396 17.20 -6.08 -15.70
C LEU A 396 18.10 -4.90 -16.12
N ASN A 397 17.50 -3.74 -16.46
CA ASN A 397 18.25 -2.53 -16.78
C ASN A 397 19.00 -2.02 -15.54
N ASP A 398 18.35 -2.03 -14.37
CA ASP A 398 18.99 -1.64 -13.11
C ASP A 398 20.09 -2.63 -12.70
N ILE A 399 19.92 -3.94 -12.93
CA ILE A 399 20.99 -4.93 -12.72
C ILE A 399 22.18 -4.65 -13.65
N ALA A 400 21.94 -4.36 -14.92
CA ALA A 400 23.01 -3.99 -15.85
C ALA A 400 23.74 -2.71 -15.42
N LEU A 401 23.02 -1.75 -14.83
CA LEU A 401 23.61 -0.54 -14.25
C LEU A 401 24.42 -0.87 -12.98
N MET A 402 23.93 -1.75 -12.10
CA MET A 402 24.69 -2.22 -10.93
C MET A 402 26.00 -2.86 -11.36
N SER A 403 25.96 -3.78 -12.34
CA SER A 403 27.12 -4.47 -12.90
C SER A 403 28.19 -3.53 -13.49
N GLN A 404 27.82 -2.31 -13.87
CA GLN A 404 28.76 -1.30 -14.37
C GLN A 404 29.42 -0.48 -13.26
N LYS A 405 28.82 -0.42 -12.07
CA LYS A 405 29.13 0.59 -11.04
C LYS A 405 29.56 0.00 -9.71
N PHE A 406 29.25 -1.25 -9.44
CA PHE A 406 29.55 -1.90 -8.18
C PHE A 406 30.22 -3.25 -8.41
N ASP A 407 31.23 -3.53 -7.61
CA ASP A 407 31.88 -4.84 -7.55
C ASP A 407 31.09 -5.78 -6.63
N ILE A 408 30.43 -5.22 -5.60
CA ILE A 408 29.66 -5.95 -4.60
C ILE A 408 28.26 -5.35 -4.49
N VAL A 409 27.25 -6.21 -4.52
CA VAL A 409 25.85 -5.83 -4.28
C VAL A 409 25.27 -6.76 -3.22
N ALA A 410 24.85 -6.18 -2.10
CA ALA A 410 24.19 -6.90 -1.02
C ALA A 410 22.74 -6.41 -0.88
N LEU A 411 21.77 -7.25 -1.29
CA LEU A 411 20.36 -6.85 -1.29
C LEU A 411 19.50 -7.68 -0.34
N GLY A 412 18.63 -6.98 0.38
CA GLY A 412 17.59 -7.54 1.24
C GLY A 412 16.29 -7.86 0.52
N ALA A 413 15.36 -8.43 1.27
CA ALA A 413 14.04 -8.82 0.77
C ALA A 413 12.90 -8.04 1.45
N HIS A 414 13.22 -6.90 2.08
CA HIS A 414 12.25 -6.06 2.79
C HIS A 414 11.18 -5.55 1.83
N ASP A 415 11.61 -4.88 0.77
CA ASP A 415 10.74 -4.33 -0.27
C ASP A 415 11.09 -4.81 -1.69
N THR A 416 12.12 -5.64 -1.80
CA THR A 416 12.54 -6.34 -3.03
C THR A 416 11.98 -7.76 -3.02
N SER A 417 11.31 -8.17 -4.10
CA SER A 417 10.67 -9.50 -4.15
C SER A 417 11.70 -10.61 -4.35
N ASP A 418 11.35 -11.84 -3.93
CA ASP A 418 12.23 -13.00 -4.08
C ASP A 418 12.61 -13.24 -5.55
N GLN A 419 11.68 -13.00 -6.47
CA GLN A 419 11.91 -13.09 -7.92
C GLN A 419 12.92 -12.04 -8.40
N ALA A 420 12.88 -10.82 -7.86
CA ALA A 420 13.86 -9.81 -8.20
C ALA A 420 15.26 -10.19 -7.69
N LEU A 421 15.37 -10.74 -6.47
CA LEU A 421 16.64 -11.23 -5.93
C LEU A 421 17.24 -12.37 -6.76
N VAL A 422 16.42 -13.30 -7.23
CA VAL A 422 16.86 -14.35 -8.15
C VAL A 422 17.43 -13.76 -9.43
N LEU A 423 16.78 -12.73 -10.01
CA LEU A 423 17.32 -12.07 -11.21
C LEU A 423 18.64 -11.36 -10.95
N VAL A 424 18.82 -10.75 -9.78
CA VAL A 424 20.10 -10.14 -9.40
C VAL A 424 21.17 -11.21 -9.29
N GLU A 425 20.90 -12.33 -8.61
CA GLU A 425 21.82 -13.46 -8.49
C GLU A 425 22.21 -14.06 -9.86
N GLU A 426 21.25 -14.14 -10.79
CA GLU A 426 21.48 -14.70 -12.14
C GLU A 426 22.22 -13.75 -13.10
N HIS A 427 22.07 -12.44 -12.94
CA HIS A 427 22.48 -11.46 -13.96
C HIS A 427 23.49 -10.40 -13.50
N PHE A 428 23.68 -10.20 -12.19
CA PHE A 428 24.72 -9.32 -11.68
C PHE A 428 26.10 -9.96 -11.92
N THR A 429 27.06 -9.17 -12.40
CA THR A 429 28.37 -9.70 -12.79
C THR A 429 29.42 -9.63 -11.69
N GLY A 430 29.14 -8.94 -10.58
CA GLY A 430 30.00 -8.87 -9.40
C GLY A 430 29.62 -9.91 -8.33
N GLU A 431 30.09 -9.69 -7.10
CA GLU A 431 29.73 -10.52 -5.96
C GLU A 431 28.34 -10.11 -5.44
N PHE A 432 27.35 -10.99 -5.61
CA PHE A 432 26.03 -10.81 -5.01
C PHE A 432 25.94 -11.46 -3.63
N ILE A 433 25.43 -10.73 -2.64
CA ILE A 433 25.26 -11.21 -1.26
C ILE A 433 23.79 -11.04 -0.84
N PRO A 434 23.02 -12.12 -0.62
CA PRO A 434 21.68 -11.99 -0.06
C PRO A 434 21.76 -11.55 1.41
N VAL A 435 21.15 -10.41 1.72
CA VAL A 435 21.09 -9.84 3.07
C VAL A 435 20.16 -10.68 3.94
N ARG A 436 20.66 -11.04 5.13
CA ARG A 436 19.91 -11.77 6.16
C ARG A 436 20.26 -11.22 7.53
N ALA A 437 19.26 -10.95 8.35
CA ALA A 437 19.44 -10.53 9.74
C ALA A 437 20.40 -11.49 10.48
N GLY A 438 21.42 -10.94 11.12
CA GLY A 438 22.44 -11.68 11.87
C GLY A 438 23.62 -12.21 11.05
N LYS A 439 23.66 -11.99 9.72
CA LYS A 439 24.79 -12.41 8.88
C LYS A 439 25.67 -11.20 8.52
N PRO A 440 26.85 -11.03 9.15
CA PRO A 440 27.72 -9.89 8.88
C PRO A 440 28.33 -9.96 7.46
N ILE A 441 28.54 -8.78 6.87
CA ILE A 441 29.25 -8.60 5.60
C ILE A 441 30.57 -7.91 5.94
N HIS A 442 31.68 -8.65 5.91
CA HIS A 442 33.02 -8.14 6.22
C HIS A 442 33.76 -7.75 4.94
N PHE A 443 34.01 -6.46 4.74
CA PHE A 443 34.67 -5.96 3.53
C PHE A 443 36.16 -6.31 3.47
N ASP A 444 36.79 -6.50 4.62
CA ASP A 444 38.20 -6.84 4.79
C ASP A 444 38.52 -8.21 4.14
N GLU A 445 37.57 -9.14 4.11
CA GLU A 445 37.73 -10.48 3.52
C GLU A 445 37.75 -10.47 1.99
N PHE A 446 37.17 -9.45 1.36
CA PHE A 446 37.13 -9.31 -0.10
C PHE A 446 38.40 -8.66 -0.65
N VAL A 447 39.18 -7.98 0.20
CA VAL A 447 40.50 -7.44 -0.15
C VAL A 447 41.44 -8.57 -0.54
N THR A 448 41.45 -9.67 0.22
CA THR A 448 42.39 -10.79 0.01
C THR A 448 42.04 -11.63 -1.23
N ARG A 449 40.75 -11.88 -1.51
CA ARG A 449 40.34 -12.78 -2.61
C ARG A 449 40.56 -12.20 -4.02
N LEU A 450 40.45 -10.88 -4.20
CA LEU A 450 40.64 -10.24 -5.50
C LEU A 450 42.12 -9.96 -5.84
N GLU A 451 42.97 -9.83 -4.82
CA GLU A 451 44.43 -9.71 -4.99
C GLU A 451 45.08 -11.06 -5.31
N GLU A 452 44.51 -12.18 -4.86
CA GLU A 452 44.97 -13.53 -5.21
C GLU A 452 44.49 -14.00 -6.60
N ALA A 453 43.45 -13.37 -7.15
CA ALA A 453 42.86 -13.70 -8.46
C ALA A 453 43.44 -12.89 -9.64
N ARG A 454 44.32 -11.91 -9.37
CA ARG A 454 45.07 -11.11 -10.36
C ARG A 454 46.54 -11.51 -10.34
#